data_AF-A0A6P2E576-F1
#
_entry.id   AF-A0A6P2E576-F1
#
_cell.length_a   1.000
_cell.length_b   1.000
_cell.length_c   1.000
_cell.angle_alpha   90.00
_cell.angle_beta   90.00
_cell.angle_gamma   90.00
#
_symmetry.space_group_name_H-M   'P 1'
#
loop_
_entity.id
_entity.type
_entity.pdbx_description
1 polymer ?
#
loop_
_entity_poly.entity_id
_entity_poly.type
_entity_poly.pdbx_seq_one_letter_code
_entity_poly.pdbx_strand_id
1 'polypeptide(L)'
;MKDRIQLRALEAVNRFGVIRTFDVAACCFPERPFKAALTAAQRAMRGLVKAGVLKRFRTDRQQHVYGLTRAGAKFLEDRGIPARATVHRVADMTNPEHLLWSSFIVTCCEVRGLRAQTESELLQDLARRHGSGGAPMRGLLQVPVKKGAKTLARALRPDAFAFEDDGVTWFEIDRSRRGDERAKSLEALFARVGDKLNNGQWLKRVVVLTKSERILSSDLAIAEALVKDPRELRFASSGGVALRRVQDGVYEVWGERRITHGDGRTSMALALRGHVVIQMLPLNLPKFRLDERNVASTAGWFCDNYLPYVRPASLGPWPMPTSPLL
;
A
#
# COMPACT_ATOMS: atom_id res chain seq x y z
N MET A 1 0.08 22.06 -20.20
CA MET A 1 0.07 21.74 -18.75
C MET A 1 -1.34 21.53 -18.18
N LYS A 2 -2.30 22.46 -18.35
CA LYS A 2 -3.67 22.32 -17.81
C LYS A 2 -4.41 21.06 -18.31
N ASP A 3 -4.30 20.74 -19.60
CA ASP A 3 -4.92 19.54 -20.19
C ASP A 3 -4.29 18.24 -19.64
N ARG A 4 -2.96 18.20 -19.45
CA ARG A 4 -2.26 17.05 -18.82
C ARG A 4 -2.71 16.82 -17.36
N ILE A 5 -2.89 17.88 -16.57
CA ILE A 5 -3.41 17.78 -15.19
C ILE A 5 -4.83 17.22 -15.20
N GLN A 6 -5.68 17.74 -16.09
CA GLN A 6 -7.05 17.28 -16.23
C GLN A 6 -7.09 15.80 -16.62
N LEU A 7 -6.36 15.39 -17.65
CA LEU A 7 -6.27 14.01 -18.07
C LEU A 7 -5.86 13.09 -16.92
N ARG A 8 -4.75 13.41 -16.24
CA ARG A 8 -4.22 12.58 -15.15
C ARG A 8 -5.18 12.44 -13.96
N ALA A 9 -5.87 13.51 -13.58
CA ALA A 9 -6.87 13.46 -12.52
C ALA A 9 -8.10 12.64 -12.92
N LEU A 10 -8.53 12.74 -14.19
CA LEU A 10 -9.67 11.97 -14.71
C LEU A 10 -9.33 10.48 -14.85
N GLU A 11 -8.12 10.14 -15.30
CA GLU A 11 -7.61 8.76 -15.31
C GLU A 11 -7.61 8.15 -13.90
N ALA A 12 -7.16 8.90 -12.90
CA ALA A 12 -7.13 8.43 -11.50
C ALA A 12 -8.54 8.10 -10.98
N VAL A 13 -9.54 8.96 -11.23
CA VAL A 13 -10.93 8.63 -10.83
C VAL A 13 -11.56 7.55 -11.69
N ASN A 14 -11.19 7.44 -12.96
CA ASN A 14 -11.68 6.37 -13.83
C ASN A 14 -11.20 5.01 -13.32
N ARG A 15 -9.92 4.92 -12.94
CA ARG A 15 -9.30 3.71 -12.39
C ARG A 15 -9.87 3.34 -11.01
N PHE A 16 -9.87 4.27 -10.07
CA PHE A 16 -10.23 3.96 -8.67
C PHE A 16 -11.72 4.13 -8.35
N GLY A 17 -12.50 4.70 -9.29
CA GLY A 17 -13.92 4.99 -9.13
C GLY A 17 -14.22 6.24 -8.30
N VAL A 18 -13.37 6.56 -7.33
CA VAL A 18 -13.49 7.69 -6.42
C VAL A 18 -12.11 8.20 -6.04
N ILE A 19 -11.94 9.53 -5.95
CA ILE A 19 -10.70 10.16 -5.50
C ILE A 19 -10.98 11.30 -4.52
N ARG A 20 -9.93 11.71 -3.81
CA ARG A 20 -9.84 12.95 -3.03
C ARG A 20 -8.83 13.89 -3.69
N THR A 21 -8.85 15.14 -3.25
CA THR A 21 -7.83 16.12 -3.62
C THR A 21 -6.41 15.67 -3.25
N PHE A 22 -6.28 14.89 -2.17
CA PHE A 22 -5.00 14.34 -1.72
C PHE A 22 -4.40 13.36 -2.73
N ASP A 23 -5.24 12.55 -3.38
CA ASP A 23 -4.79 11.59 -4.40
C ASP A 23 -4.29 12.34 -5.65
N VAL A 24 -4.92 13.46 -6.00
CA VAL A 24 -4.47 14.35 -7.09
C VAL A 24 -3.18 15.08 -6.75
N ALA A 25 -2.97 15.45 -5.49
CA ALA A 25 -1.70 16.03 -5.06
C ALA A 25 -0.54 15.05 -5.30
N ALA A 26 -0.74 13.77 -4.98
CA ALA A 26 0.25 12.74 -5.26
C ALA A 26 0.42 12.47 -6.76
N CYS A 27 -0.64 12.24 -7.53
CA CYS A 27 -0.47 11.81 -8.92
C CYS A 27 -0.06 12.93 -9.90
N CYS A 28 -0.31 14.20 -9.56
CA CYS A 28 0.00 15.34 -10.45
C CYS A 28 1.17 16.19 -9.97
N PHE A 29 1.40 16.31 -8.66
CA PHE A 29 2.38 17.23 -8.09
C PHE A 29 3.31 16.57 -7.06
N PRO A 30 3.78 15.33 -7.27
CA PRO A 30 4.54 14.59 -6.26
C PRO A 30 5.90 15.23 -5.96
N GLU A 31 6.46 16.00 -6.90
CA GLU A 31 7.74 16.70 -6.78
C GLU A 31 7.69 17.87 -5.80
N ARG A 32 6.49 18.35 -5.48
CA ARG A 32 6.30 19.54 -4.64
C ARG A 32 6.19 19.16 -3.18
N PRO A 33 6.63 20.06 -2.26
CA PRO A 33 6.29 19.94 -0.85
C PRO A 33 4.78 19.84 -0.65
N PHE A 34 4.34 19.10 0.37
CA PHE A 34 2.94 18.72 0.56
C PHE A 34 1.95 19.89 0.44
N LYS A 35 2.20 21.00 1.15
CA LYS A 35 1.30 22.18 1.13
C LYS A 35 1.15 22.77 -0.27
N ALA A 36 2.25 22.83 -1.04
CA ALA A 36 2.25 23.33 -2.41
C ALA A 36 1.53 22.36 -3.36
N ALA A 37 1.78 21.05 -3.21
CA ALA A 37 1.09 19.99 -3.96
C ALA A 37 -0.43 20.04 -3.73
N LEU A 38 -0.85 20.11 -2.46
CA LEU A 38 -2.26 20.16 -2.08
C LEU A 38 -2.94 21.43 -2.60
N THR A 39 -2.29 22.59 -2.50
CA THR A 39 -2.84 23.85 -3.01
C THR A 39 -3.04 23.80 -4.53
N ALA A 40 -2.07 23.24 -5.26
CA ALA A 40 -2.18 23.05 -6.71
C ALA A 40 -3.31 22.08 -7.08
N ALA A 41 -3.41 20.95 -6.36
CA ALA A 41 -4.49 19.98 -6.53
C ALA A 41 -5.86 20.59 -6.23
N GLN A 42 -6.02 21.37 -5.15
CA GLN A 42 -7.28 22.07 -4.83
C GLN A 42 -7.71 23.03 -5.94
N ARG A 43 -6.76 23.77 -6.55
CA ARG A 43 -7.04 24.64 -7.70
C ARG A 43 -7.49 23.83 -8.92
N ALA A 44 -6.78 22.75 -9.24
CA ALA A 44 -7.13 21.86 -10.34
C ALA A 44 -8.54 21.26 -10.14
N MET A 45 -8.81 20.69 -8.98
CA MET A 45 -10.10 20.07 -8.65
C MET A 45 -11.26 21.06 -8.71
N ARG A 46 -11.09 22.31 -8.25
CA ARG A 46 -12.11 23.36 -8.42
C ARG A 46 -12.39 23.64 -9.90
N GLY A 47 -11.35 23.68 -10.73
CA GLY A 47 -11.49 23.84 -12.18
C GLY A 47 -12.25 22.69 -12.83
N LEU A 48 -11.93 21.44 -12.47
CA LEU A 48 -12.58 20.24 -13.00
C LEU A 48 -14.06 20.14 -12.59
N VAL A 49 -14.38 20.53 -11.36
CA VAL A 49 -15.78 20.62 -10.91
C VAL A 49 -16.52 21.73 -11.64
N LYS A 50 -15.90 22.91 -11.80
CA LYS A 50 -16.51 24.03 -12.56
C LYS A 50 -16.76 23.65 -14.02
N ALA A 51 -15.88 22.85 -14.62
CA ALA A 51 -16.02 22.32 -15.97
C ALA A 51 -17.04 21.17 -16.08
N GLY A 52 -17.63 20.71 -14.98
CA GLY A 52 -18.65 19.65 -14.98
C GLY A 52 -18.13 18.24 -15.26
N VAL A 53 -16.81 18.04 -15.38
CA VAL A 53 -16.20 16.72 -15.64
C VAL A 53 -16.05 15.87 -14.36
N LEU A 54 -16.07 16.52 -13.19
CA LEU A 54 -16.13 15.87 -11.87
C LEU A 54 -17.29 16.40 -11.05
N LYS A 55 -17.87 15.56 -10.19
CA LYS A 55 -18.84 15.97 -9.17
C LYS A 55 -18.27 15.74 -7.78
N ARG A 56 -18.38 16.75 -6.92
CA ARG A 56 -17.94 16.70 -5.51
C ARG A 56 -19.07 16.17 -4.62
N PHE A 57 -18.71 15.28 -3.71
CA PHE A 57 -19.57 14.75 -2.67
C PHE A 57 -18.93 14.97 -1.28
N ARG A 58 -19.74 14.79 -0.24
CA ARG A 58 -19.30 14.86 1.15
C ARG A 58 -19.77 13.58 1.84
N THR A 59 -18.83 12.78 2.33
CA THR A 59 -19.13 11.54 3.06
C THR A 59 -19.69 11.84 4.45
N ASP A 60 -20.25 10.85 5.15
CA ASP A 60 -20.69 10.97 6.55
C ASP A 60 -19.58 11.44 7.49
N ARG A 61 -18.33 11.04 7.20
CA ARG A 61 -17.11 11.49 7.91
C ARG A 61 -16.61 12.87 7.50
N GLN A 62 -17.45 13.66 6.81
CA GLN A 62 -17.17 15.02 6.39
C GLN A 62 -15.97 15.17 5.42
N GLN A 63 -15.53 14.07 4.80
CA GLN A 63 -14.47 14.09 3.78
C GLN A 63 -15.05 14.47 2.42
N HIS A 64 -14.30 15.27 1.65
CA HIS A 64 -14.62 15.56 0.26
C HIS A 64 -14.05 14.50 -0.67
N VAL A 65 -14.94 13.91 -1.46
CA VAL A 65 -14.60 12.92 -2.49
C VAL A 65 -15.21 13.33 -3.83
N TYR A 66 -14.67 12.81 -4.92
CA TYR A 66 -15.03 13.19 -6.27
C TYR A 66 -15.31 11.96 -7.12
N GLY A 67 -16.38 12.02 -7.90
CA GLY A 67 -16.75 11.02 -8.89
C GLY A 67 -16.71 11.58 -10.31
N LEU A 68 -16.46 10.70 -11.28
CA LEU A 68 -16.40 11.00 -12.70
C LEU A 68 -17.82 11.18 -13.26
N THR A 69 -18.10 12.32 -13.90
CA THR A 69 -19.40 12.56 -14.55
C THR A 69 -19.46 11.89 -15.93
N ARG A 70 -20.64 11.91 -16.58
CA ARG A 70 -20.74 11.47 -17.99
C ARG A 70 -19.88 12.33 -18.91
N ALA A 71 -19.83 13.65 -18.69
CA ALA A 71 -18.97 14.55 -19.46
C ALA A 71 -17.48 14.23 -19.23
N GLY A 72 -17.07 13.91 -17.99
CA GLY A 72 -15.71 13.47 -17.71
C GLY A 72 -15.35 12.13 -18.34
N ALA A 73 -16.28 11.17 -18.34
CA ALA A 73 -16.09 9.89 -19.02
C ALA A 73 -15.94 10.09 -20.54
N LYS A 74 -16.84 10.88 -21.16
CA LYS A 74 -16.74 11.23 -22.58
C LYS A 74 -15.40 11.91 -22.92
N PHE A 75 -14.92 12.81 -22.06
CA PHE A 75 -13.62 13.45 -22.26
C PHE A 75 -12.45 12.45 -22.36
N LEU A 76 -12.50 11.35 -21.59
CA LEU A 76 -11.53 10.26 -21.65
C LEU A 76 -11.74 9.38 -22.88
N GLU A 77 -12.98 9.06 -23.23
CA GLU A 77 -13.33 8.27 -24.42
C GLU A 77 -12.90 8.97 -25.71
N ASP A 78 -13.10 10.28 -25.81
CA ASP A 78 -12.64 11.11 -26.94
C ASP A 78 -11.10 11.08 -27.09
N ARG A 79 -10.37 10.58 -26.08
CA ARG A 79 -8.91 10.36 -26.07
C ARG A 79 -8.52 8.88 -26.12
N GLY A 80 -9.47 7.98 -26.42
CA GLY A 80 -9.23 6.54 -26.55
C GLY A 80 -9.10 5.80 -25.22
N ILE A 81 -9.50 6.40 -24.10
CA ILE A 81 -9.48 5.77 -22.77
C ILE A 81 -10.90 5.33 -22.42
N PRO A 82 -11.18 4.02 -22.35
CA PRO A 82 -12.49 3.53 -21.95
C PRO A 82 -12.83 4.02 -20.53
N ALA A 83 -13.98 4.67 -20.38
CA ALA A 83 -14.37 5.26 -19.12
C ALA A 83 -15.87 5.13 -18.86
N ARG A 84 -16.25 5.17 -17.58
CA ARG A 84 -17.66 5.19 -17.18
C ARG A 84 -17.87 6.19 -16.05
N ALA A 85 -18.99 6.89 -16.09
CA ALA A 85 -19.38 7.78 -14.99
C ALA A 85 -19.50 7.00 -13.66
N THR A 86 -18.92 7.54 -12.59
CA THR A 86 -18.89 6.91 -11.26
C THR A 86 -19.75 7.65 -10.23
N VAL A 87 -20.34 8.79 -10.59
CA VAL A 87 -21.13 9.65 -9.68
C VAL A 87 -22.19 8.94 -8.88
N HIS A 88 -22.91 7.97 -9.46
CA HIS A 88 -23.94 7.20 -8.74
C HIS A 88 -23.31 6.36 -7.63
N ARG A 89 -22.25 5.60 -7.96
CA ARG A 89 -21.49 4.81 -6.99
C ARG A 89 -20.96 5.67 -5.85
N VAL A 90 -20.46 6.87 -6.16
CA VAL A 90 -19.90 7.79 -5.14
C VAL A 90 -21.00 8.40 -4.28
N ALA A 91 -22.18 8.67 -4.82
CA ALA A 91 -23.31 9.19 -4.05
C ALA A 91 -23.76 8.20 -2.96
N ASP A 92 -23.70 6.89 -3.25
CA ASP A 92 -24.14 5.82 -2.34
C ASP A 92 -23.04 5.38 -1.35
N MET A 93 -21.86 6.01 -1.37
CA MET A 93 -20.72 5.64 -0.51
C MET A 93 -20.85 6.21 0.90
N THR A 94 -20.94 5.32 1.90
CA THR A 94 -20.96 5.69 3.33
C THR A 94 -19.55 5.87 3.93
N ASN A 95 -18.63 4.92 3.67
CA ASN A 95 -17.27 4.96 4.22
C ASN A 95 -16.19 4.41 3.26
N PRO A 96 -15.76 5.20 2.26
CA PRO A 96 -14.77 4.77 1.27
C PRO A 96 -13.32 4.82 1.77
N GLU A 97 -13.08 5.06 3.05
CA GLU A 97 -11.75 5.42 3.55
C GLU A 97 -10.67 4.36 3.30
N HIS A 98 -11.00 3.06 3.42
CA HIS A 98 -10.03 1.98 3.19
C HIS A 98 -9.65 1.90 1.71
N LEU A 99 -10.65 1.94 0.82
CA LEU A 99 -10.45 2.03 -0.63
C LEU A 99 -9.59 3.24 -1.01
N LEU A 100 -9.86 4.40 -0.42
CA LEU A 100 -9.13 5.64 -0.69
C LEU A 100 -7.66 5.55 -0.27
N TRP A 101 -7.36 4.92 0.87
CA TRP A 101 -5.98 4.69 1.28
C TRP A 101 -5.26 3.65 0.40
N SER A 102 -5.92 2.57 0.02
CA SER A 102 -5.36 1.57 -0.90
C SER A 102 -4.99 2.23 -2.23
N SER A 103 -5.93 2.97 -2.82
CA SER A 103 -5.73 3.71 -4.08
C SER A 103 -4.61 4.75 -3.98
N PHE A 104 -4.53 5.45 -2.84
CA PHE A 104 -3.47 6.42 -2.57
C PHE A 104 -2.09 5.78 -2.53
N ILE A 105 -1.95 4.64 -1.86
CA ILE A 105 -0.66 3.94 -1.75
C ILE A 105 -0.20 3.38 -3.10
N VAL A 106 -1.12 2.82 -3.88
CA VAL A 106 -0.85 2.43 -5.28
C VAL A 106 -0.33 3.62 -6.08
N THR A 107 -1.00 4.78 -5.95
CA THR A 107 -0.56 6.02 -6.61
C THR A 107 0.84 6.43 -6.14
N CYS A 108 1.14 6.35 -4.84
CA CYS A 108 2.45 6.69 -4.27
C CYS A 108 3.57 5.77 -4.80
N CYS A 109 3.29 4.48 -4.95
CA CYS A 109 4.22 3.53 -5.57
C CYS A 109 4.49 3.91 -7.03
N GLU A 110 3.45 4.23 -7.79
CA GLU A 110 3.58 4.54 -9.22
C GLU A 110 4.33 5.83 -9.50
N VAL A 111 4.14 6.87 -8.69
CA VAL A 111 4.93 8.10 -8.84
C VAL A 111 6.40 7.93 -8.43
N ARG A 112 6.72 6.87 -7.67
CA ARG A 112 8.10 6.42 -7.42
C ARG A 112 8.63 5.47 -8.50
N GLY A 113 7.87 5.25 -9.57
CA GLY A 113 8.26 4.41 -10.71
C GLY A 113 7.97 2.92 -10.54
N LEU A 114 7.27 2.52 -9.48
CA LEU A 114 6.91 1.11 -9.28
C LEU A 114 5.63 0.75 -10.01
N ARG A 115 5.52 -0.49 -10.47
CA ARG A 115 4.22 -1.05 -10.86
C ARG A 115 3.46 -1.42 -9.59
N ALA A 116 2.21 -0.99 -9.45
CA ALA A 116 1.40 -1.29 -8.28
C ALA A 116 -0.09 -1.53 -8.60
N GLN A 117 -0.78 -2.25 -7.73
CA GLN A 117 -2.15 -2.70 -7.89
C GLN A 117 -2.91 -2.62 -6.57
N THR A 118 -4.19 -2.27 -6.64
CA THR A 118 -5.12 -2.48 -5.51
C THR A 118 -5.47 -3.96 -5.38
N GLU A 119 -6.07 -4.37 -4.24
CA GLU A 119 -6.58 -5.74 -4.07
C GLU A 119 -7.48 -6.16 -5.25
N SER A 120 -8.41 -5.28 -5.66
CA SER A 120 -9.39 -5.59 -6.71
C SER A 120 -8.72 -5.82 -8.07
N GLU A 121 -7.74 -4.99 -8.42
CA GLU A 121 -6.98 -5.13 -9.67
C GLU A 121 -6.13 -6.40 -9.68
N LEU A 122 -5.47 -6.69 -8.55
CA LEU A 122 -4.70 -7.91 -8.36
C LEU A 122 -5.57 -9.16 -8.53
N LEU A 123 -6.77 -9.19 -7.94
CA LEU A 123 -7.69 -10.32 -8.08
C LEU A 123 -8.19 -10.49 -9.52
N GLN A 124 -8.47 -9.39 -10.23
CA GLN A 124 -8.82 -9.44 -11.65
C GLN A 124 -7.67 -9.99 -12.50
N ASP A 125 -6.44 -9.58 -12.22
CA ASP A 125 -5.25 -10.09 -12.90
C ASP A 125 -5.04 -11.59 -12.66
N LEU A 126 -5.19 -12.03 -11.41
CA LEU A 126 -5.09 -13.45 -11.06
C LEU A 126 -6.18 -14.26 -11.76
N ALA A 127 -7.42 -13.77 -11.77
CA ALA A 127 -8.52 -14.42 -12.48
C ALA A 127 -8.25 -14.54 -13.99
N ARG A 128 -7.71 -13.48 -14.62
CA ARG A 128 -7.34 -13.51 -16.05
C ARG A 128 -6.23 -14.53 -16.36
N ARG A 129 -5.24 -14.68 -15.47
CA ARG A 129 -4.12 -15.61 -15.66
C ARG A 129 -4.49 -17.08 -15.48
N HIS A 130 -5.54 -17.37 -14.72
CA HIS A 130 -5.91 -18.74 -14.38
C HIS A 130 -6.74 -19.48 -15.44
N GLY A 131 -7.22 -18.80 -16.48
CA GLY A 131 -8.05 -19.41 -17.52
C GLY A 131 -9.40 -19.93 -17.00
N SER A 132 -10.27 -20.35 -17.92
CA SER A 132 -11.70 -20.65 -17.65
C SER A 132 -11.97 -21.93 -16.86
N GLY A 133 -10.95 -22.69 -16.44
CA GLY A 133 -11.10 -24.08 -15.93
C GLY A 133 -10.58 -24.35 -14.52
N GLY A 134 -9.92 -23.39 -13.86
CA GLY A 134 -9.38 -23.57 -12.51
C GLY A 134 -10.21 -22.90 -11.41
N ALA A 135 -10.15 -23.40 -10.18
CA ALA A 135 -10.76 -22.73 -9.03
C ALA A 135 -10.14 -21.34 -8.83
N PRO A 136 -10.95 -20.26 -8.69
CA PRO A 136 -10.44 -18.91 -8.60
C PRO A 136 -9.53 -18.77 -7.37
N MET A 137 -8.32 -18.25 -7.59
CA MET A 137 -7.35 -18.04 -6.52
C MET A 137 -7.91 -17.05 -5.49
N ARG A 138 -8.21 -17.55 -4.29
CA ARG A 138 -8.86 -16.77 -3.23
C ARG A 138 -7.91 -15.88 -2.42
N GLY A 139 -6.61 -15.86 -2.74
CA GLY A 139 -5.60 -15.03 -2.08
C GLY A 139 -4.17 -15.37 -2.52
N LEU A 140 -3.21 -14.51 -2.19
CA LEU A 140 -1.81 -14.65 -2.60
C LEU A 140 -0.98 -15.56 -1.69
N LEU A 141 -1.46 -15.77 -0.46
CA LEU A 141 -0.76 -16.52 0.57
C LEU A 141 -1.77 -17.32 1.39
N GLN A 142 -1.51 -18.60 1.62
CA GLN A 142 -2.26 -19.42 2.56
C GLN A 142 -1.48 -19.52 3.85
N VAL A 143 -2.09 -19.07 4.96
CA VAL A 143 -1.45 -19.16 6.28
C VAL A 143 -2.29 -20.01 7.23
N PRO A 144 -1.66 -20.86 8.05
CA PRO A 144 -2.35 -21.54 9.13
C PRO A 144 -2.65 -20.55 10.26
N VAL A 145 -3.92 -20.39 10.62
CA VAL A 145 -4.34 -19.56 11.76
C VAL A 145 -5.00 -20.45 12.81
N LYS A 146 -4.50 -20.40 14.05
CA LYS A 146 -5.07 -21.12 15.18
C LYS A 146 -6.35 -20.43 15.67
N LYS A 147 -7.48 -21.14 15.62
CA LYS A 147 -8.78 -20.73 16.16
C LYS A 147 -9.26 -21.79 17.16
N GLY A 148 -9.06 -21.52 18.45
CA GLY A 148 -9.26 -22.52 19.51
C GLY A 148 -8.33 -23.73 19.31
N ALA A 149 -8.88 -24.93 19.37
CA ALA A 149 -8.15 -26.19 19.14
C ALA A 149 -7.90 -26.52 17.66
N LYS A 150 -8.45 -25.75 16.71
CA LYS A 150 -8.35 -26.04 15.27
C LYS A 150 -7.38 -25.08 14.56
N THR A 151 -6.62 -25.60 13.60
CA THR A 151 -5.82 -24.81 12.65
C THR A 151 -6.59 -24.70 11.34
N LEU A 152 -6.93 -23.48 10.92
CA LEU A 152 -7.62 -23.22 9.65
C LEU A 152 -6.65 -22.58 8.66
N ALA A 153 -6.67 -23.01 7.40
CA ALA A 153 -5.98 -22.33 6.32
C ALA A 153 -6.74 -21.06 5.94
N ARG A 154 -6.09 -19.90 6.07
CA ARG A 154 -6.63 -18.60 5.71
C ARG A 154 -5.90 -18.07 4.48
N ALA A 155 -6.67 -17.73 3.45
CA ALA A 155 -6.17 -17.00 2.30
C ALA A 155 -6.02 -15.52 2.67
N LEU A 156 -4.79 -15.01 2.67
CA LEU A 156 -4.50 -13.59 2.85
C LEU A 156 -4.45 -12.86 1.50
N ARG A 157 -4.81 -11.57 1.54
CA ARG A 157 -4.81 -10.66 0.40
C ARG A 157 -4.29 -9.30 0.85
N PRO A 158 -3.44 -8.65 0.04
CA PRO A 158 -2.98 -7.31 0.34
C PRO A 158 -4.06 -6.29 0.04
N ASP A 159 -4.07 -5.19 0.78
CA ASP A 159 -4.89 -4.02 0.44
C ASP A 159 -4.32 -3.29 -0.78
N ALA A 160 -2.98 -3.25 -0.90
CA ALA A 160 -2.25 -2.81 -2.07
C ALA A 160 -0.97 -3.63 -2.28
N PHE A 161 -0.51 -3.74 -3.52
CA PHE A 161 0.57 -4.63 -3.91
C PHE A 161 1.49 -3.92 -4.89
N ALA A 162 2.80 -3.87 -4.61
CA ALA A 162 3.79 -3.26 -5.49
C ALA A 162 4.88 -4.24 -5.90
N PHE A 163 5.41 -4.05 -7.11
CA PHE A 163 6.51 -4.82 -7.66
C PHE A 163 7.78 -3.97 -7.61
N GLU A 164 8.83 -4.54 -7.04
CA GLU A 164 10.18 -3.99 -6.96
C GLU A 164 11.16 -4.96 -7.63
N ASP A 165 12.39 -4.52 -7.89
CA ASP A 165 13.38 -5.31 -8.64
C ASP A 165 13.76 -6.63 -7.96
N ASP A 166 13.67 -6.68 -6.62
CA ASP A 166 14.02 -7.86 -5.82
C ASP A 166 12.81 -8.74 -5.45
N GLY A 167 11.59 -8.33 -5.80
CA GLY A 167 10.36 -9.06 -5.48
C GLY A 167 9.16 -8.14 -5.26
N VAL A 168 8.32 -8.44 -4.27
CA VAL A 168 7.08 -7.69 -4.05
C VAL A 168 6.98 -7.12 -2.65
N THR A 169 6.23 -6.02 -2.58
CA THR A 169 5.86 -5.32 -1.36
C THR A 169 4.36 -5.43 -1.15
N TRP A 170 3.99 -6.02 -0.02
CA TRP A 170 2.62 -6.23 0.42
C TRP A 170 2.20 -5.12 1.37
N PHE A 171 1.12 -4.41 1.08
CA PHE A 171 0.60 -3.35 1.95
C PHE A 171 -0.68 -3.79 2.66
N GLU A 172 -0.73 -3.54 3.96
CA GLU A 172 -1.88 -3.69 4.83
C GLU A 172 -2.25 -2.31 5.39
N ILE A 173 -3.52 -1.92 5.31
CA ILE A 173 -4.02 -0.66 5.87
C ILE A 173 -4.85 -0.98 7.11
N ASP A 174 -4.24 -0.82 8.28
CA ASP A 174 -4.91 -1.08 9.54
C ASP A 174 -5.67 0.14 10.07
N ARG A 175 -7.00 -0.03 10.13
CA ARG A 175 -7.97 1.02 10.47
C ARG A 175 -8.81 0.72 11.70
N SER A 176 -8.62 -0.41 12.40
CA SER A 176 -9.49 -0.75 13.54
C SER A 176 -8.96 -1.85 14.46
N ARG A 177 -9.42 -1.80 15.73
CA ARG A 177 -9.27 -2.79 16.80
C ARG A 177 -9.95 -4.12 16.41
N ARG A 178 -9.38 -4.85 15.45
CA ARG A 178 -9.83 -6.21 15.10
C ARG A 178 -9.06 -7.17 15.99
N GLY A 179 -9.79 -8.01 16.74
CA GLY A 179 -9.24 -8.86 17.80
C GLY A 179 -8.21 -9.88 17.35
N ASP A 180 -7.88 -10.82 18.23
CA ASP A 180 -6.78 -11.78 18.12
C ASP A 180 -6.57 -12.43 16.74
N GLU A 181 -7.62 -12.63 15.95
CA GLU A 181 -7.52 -13.18 14.59
C GLU A 181 -6.70 -12.29 13.63
N ARG A 182 -6.77 -10.95 13.76
CA ARG A 182 -5.96 -10.02 12.93
C ARG A 182 -4.51 -10.06 13.36
N ALA A 183 -4.25 -10.04 14.65
CA ALA A 183 -2.89 -10.14 15.20
C ALA A 183 -2.20 -11.42 14.72
N LYS A 184 -2.89 -12.56 14.82
CA LYS A 184 -2.40 -13.85 14.30
C LYS A 184 -2.20 -13.85 12.79
N SER A 185 -3.04 -13.12 12.03
CA SER A 185 -2.86 -13.00 10.58
C SER A 185 -1.64 -12.16 10.21
N LEU A 186 -1.36 -11.09 10.95
CA LEU A 186 -0.16 -10.27 10.77
C LEU A 186 1.11 -11.02 11.18
N GLU A 187 1.10 -11.68 12.33
CA GLU A 187 2.18 -12.57 12.77
C GLU A 187 2.49 -13.62 11.70
N ALA A 188 1.45 -14.32 11.21
CA ALA A 188 1.62 -15.32 10.18
C ALA A 188 2.08 -14.72 8.84
N LEU A 189 1.70 -13.49 8.51
CA LEU A 189 2.17 -12.78 7.31
C LEU A 189 3.66 -12.39 7.43
N PHE A 190 4.07 -11.84 8.58
CA PHE A 190 5.47 -11.49 8.86
C PHE A 190 6.37 -12.73 8.77
N ALA A 191 5.88 -13.86 9.26
CA ALA A 191 6.58 -15.14 9.20
C ALA A 191 6.82 -15.65 7.76
N ARG A 192 6.14 -15.08 6.76
CA ARG A 192 6.19 -15.50 5.35
C ARG A 192 7.01 -14.56 4.47
N VAL A 193 7.60 -13.53 5.04
CA VAL A 193 8.59 -12.72 4.31
C VAL A 193 9.76 -13.63 3.90
N GLY A 194 10.07 -13.61 2.61
CA GLY A 194 11.02 -14.49 1.94
C GLY A 194 10.38 -15.68 1.23
N ASP A 195 9.08 -15.95 1.41
CA ASP A 195 8.41 -17.06 0.74
C ASP A 195 7.90 -16.64 -0.66
N LYS A 196 7.75 -17.65 -1.54
CA LYS A 196 7.15 -17.46 -2.86
C LYS A 196 5.64 -17.46 -2.74
N LEU A 197 5.01 -16.41 -3.27
CA LEU A 197 3.56 -16.23 -3.32
C LEU A 197 2.94 -17.08 -4.42
N ASN A 198 1.62 -17.25 -4.36
CA ASN A 198 0.87 -18.05 -5.33
C ASN A 198 0.96 -17.53 -6.78
N ASN A 199 1.30 -16.24 -6.97
CA ASN A 199 1.53 -15.64 -8.28
C ASN A 199 2.99 -15.77 -8.77
N GLY A 200 3.80 -16.57 -8.07
CA GLY A 200 5.20 -16.84 -8.39
C GLY A 200 6.20 -15.78 -7.94
N GLN A 201 5.75 -14.67 -7.36
CA GLN A 201 6.61 -13.59 -6.88
C GLN A 201 7.16 -13.90 -5.48
N TRP A 202 8.31 -13.32 -5.13
CA TRP A 202 8.89 -13.46 -3.79
C TRP A 202 8.43 -12.32 -2.88
N LEU A 203 7.81 -12.64 -1.75
CA LEU A 203 7.45 -11.64 -0.75
C LEU A 203 8.70 -11.09 -0.09
N LYS A 204 9.07 -9.85 -0.42
CA LYS A 204 10.27 -9.22 0.15
C LYS A 204 9.94 -8.27 1.28
N ARG A 205 8.75 -7.67 1.24
CA ARG A 205 8.38 -6.64 2.21
C ARG A 205 6.92 -6.74 2.57
N VAL A 206 6.64 -6.57 3.86
CA VAL A 206 5.29 -6.33 4.37
C VAL A 206 5.27 -4.95 5.01
N VAL A 207 4.38 -4.09 4.54
CA VAL A 207 4.20 -2.73 5.04
C VAL A 207 2.81 -2.64 5.67
N VAL A 208 2.77 -2.33 6.96
CA VAL A 208 1.54 -2.08 7.71
C VAL A 208 1.40 -0.59 7.95
N LEU A 209 0.34 -0.01 7.39
CA LEU A 209 0.02 1.41 7.43
C LEU A 209 -1.15 1.64 8.38
N THR A 210 -0.90 2.34 9.47
CA THR A 210 -1.84 2.46 10.58
C THR A 210 -2.52 3.82 10.62
N LYS A 211 -3.78 3.85 11.08
CA LYS A 211 -4.58 5.09 11.09
C LYS A 211 -4.52 5.93 12.38
N SER A 212 -3.86 5.43 13.41
CA SER A 212 -3.66 6.15 14.67
C SER A 212 -2.52 5.55 15.45
N GLU A 213 -1.93 6.34 16.34
CA GLU A 213 -0.86 5.89 17.25
C GLU A 213 -1.29 4.68 18.08
N ARG A 214 -2.54 4.63 18.54
CA ARG A 214 -3.06 3.46 19.26
C ARG A 214 -3.01 2.16 18.44
N ILE A 215 -3.27 2.24 17.13
CA ILE A 215 -3.18 1.09 16.23
C ILE A 215 -1.71 0.78 15.95
N LEU A 216 -0.90 1.81 15.68
CA LEU A 216 0.54 1.69 15.52
C LEU A 216 1.17 0.92 16.69
N SER A 217 0.93 1.34 17.93
CA SER A 217 1.48 0.68 19.12
C SER A 217 1.04 -0.77 19.24
N SER A 218 -0.20 -1.09 18.84
CA SER A 218 -0.71 -2.47 18.84
C SER A 218 0.00 -3.33 17.80
N ASP A 219 0.23 -2.80 16.60
CA ASP A 219 0.86 -3.54 15.50
C ASP A 219 2.37 -3.68 15.73
N LEU A 220 3.01 -2.66 16.29
CA LEU A 220 4.40 -2.75 16.77
C LEU A 220 4.53 -3.83 17.84
N ALA A 221 3.63 -3.92 18.81
CA ALA A 221 3.67 -4.95 19.83
C ALA A 221 3.63 -6.39 19.26
N ILE A 222 2.90 -6.59 18.14
CA ILE A 222 2.89 -7.88 17.43
C ILE A 222 4.28 -8.19 16.85
N ALA A 223 4.91 -7.20 16.19
CA ALA A 223 6.26 -7.38 15.65
C ALA A 223 7.30 -7.58 16.76
N GLU A 224 7.25 -6.79 17.83
CA GLU A 224 8.14 -6.89 18.99
C GLU A 224 8.04 -8.26 19.68
N ALA A 225 6.84 -8.84 19.77
CA ALA A 225 6.67 -10.20 20.31
C ALA A 225 7.37 -11.29 19.47
N LEU A 226 7.72 -11.00 18.20
CA LEU A 226 8.45 -11.88 17.30
C LEU A 226 9.94 -11.52 17.20
N VAL A 227 10.38 -10.43 17.84
CA VAL A 227 11.78 -10.05 17.87
C VAL A 227 12.56 -11.06 18.71
N LYS A 228 13.61 -11.61 18.11
CA LYS A 228 14.53 -12.56 18.73
C LYS A 228 15.92 -12.32 18.16
N ASP A 229 16.97 -12.70 18.87
CA ASP A 229 18.29 -12.73 18.24
C ASP A 229 18.24 -13.78 17.11
N PRO A 230 18.50 -13.39 15.84
CA PRO A 230 18.55 -14.35 14.74
C PRO A 230 19.55 -15.49 14.96
N ARG A 231 20.59 -15.29 15.80
CA ARG A 231 21.57 -16.32 16.17
C ARG A 231 20.99 -17.39 17.11
N GLU A 232 19.93 -17.06 17.83
CA GLU A 232 19.21 -17.97 18.74
C GLU A 232 18.12 -18.78 18.04
N LEU A 233 17.91 -18.56 16.74
CA LEU A 233 17.03 -19.41 15.94
C LEU A 233 17.54 -20.85 16.02
N ARG A 234 16.84 -21.68 16.79
CA ARG A 234 17.10 -23.12 16.84
C ARG A 234 16.82 -23.66 15.44
N PHE A 235 17.87 -24.15 14.79
CA PHE A 235 17.89 -24.75 13.45
C PHE A 235 17.10 -26.07 13.43
N ALA A 236 15.80 -26.02 13.71
CA ALA A 236 14.92 -27.16 13.72
C ALA A 236 14.02 -27.07 12.49
N SER A 237 14.34 -27.87 11.46
CA SER A 237 13.51 -28.55 10.43
C SER A 237 12.25 -27.90 9.82
N SER A 238 11.84 -26.71 10.22
CA SER A 238 10.62 -26.04 9.82
C SER A 238 10.82 -24.52 9.76
N GLY A 239 11.75 -24.06 8.92
CA GLY A 239 11.71 -22.72 8.30
C GLY A 239 11.36 -21.55 9.21
N GLY A 240 11.88 -21.53 10.44
CA GLY A 240 11.64 -20.44 11.38
C GLY A 240 12.20 -19.13 10.85
N VAL A 241 11.52 -18.02 11.15
CA VAL A 241 12.06 -16.69 10.94
C VAL A 241 12.19 -15.95 12.27
N ALA A 242 13.19 -15.08 12.37
CA ALA A 242 13.34 -14.12 13.45
C ALA A 242 13.16 -12.71 12.89
N LEU A 243 12.46 -11.87 13.64
CA LEU A 243 12.48 -10.43 13.40
C LEU A 243 13.65 -9.83 14.17
N ARG A 244 14.37 -8.90 13.54
CA ARG A 244 15.37 -8.05 14.18
C ARG A 244 14.97 -6.60 13.95
N ARG A 245 14.71 -5.85 15.01
CA ARG A 245 14.47 -4.41 14.90
C ARG A 245 15.76 -3.72 14.47
N VAL A 246 15.66 -2.88 13.44
CA VAL A 246 16.78 -2.08 12.92
C VAL A 246 16.53 -0.58 13.04
N GLN A 247 15.27 -0.17 13.05
CA GLN A 247 14.83 1.20 13.30
C GLN A 247 13.41 1.12 13.89
N ASP A 248 12.93 2.23 14.46
CA ASP A 248 11.54 2.38 14.86
C ASP A 248 10.58 2.01 13.72
N GLY A 249 9.76 0.98 13.97
CA GLY A 249 8.82 0.46 12.99
C GLY A 249 9.45 -0.29 11.81
N VAL A 250 10.76 -0.53 11.79
CA VAL A 250 11.43 -1.28 10.71
C VAL A 250 12.13 -2.49 11.29
N TYR A 251 11.77 -3.66 10.77
CA TYR A 251 12.28 -4.95 11.18
C TYR A 251 12.84 -5.68 9.97
N GLU A 252 14.02 -6.25 10.12
CA GLU A 252 14.53 -7.25 9.19
C GLU A 252 13.94 -8.61 9.54
N VAL A 253 13.62 -9.40 8.51
CA VAL A 253 13.21 -10.79 8.68
C VAL A 253 14.36 -11.68 8.26
N TRP A 254 14.87 -12.44 9.21
CA TRP A 254 15.97 -13.38 9.02
C TRP A 254 15.45 -14.80 9.07
N GLY A 255 15.99 -15.67 8.22
CA GLY A 255 15.66 -17.09 8.25
C GLY A 255 16.68 -17.90 7.47
N GLU A 256 16.54 -19.22 7.52
CA GLU A 256 17.49 -20.10 6.85
C GLU A 256 17.32 -20.05 5.33
N ARG A 257 18.42 -20.03 4.59
CA ARG A 257 18.44 -20.19 3.14
C ARG A 257 19.37 -21.33 2.78
N ARG A 258 18.89 -22.22 1.91
CA ARG A 258 19.73 -23.24 1.30
C ARG A 258 20.69 -22.56 0.31
N ILE A 259 21.98 -22.72 0.55
CA ILE A 259 23.06 -22.30 -0.34
C ILE A 259 23.63 -23.55 -1.00
N THR A 260 23.62 -23.58 -2.33
CA THR A 260 24.32 -24.60 -3.12
C THR A 260 25.70 -24.08 -3.48
N HIS A 261 26.73 -24.82 -3.09
CA HIS A 261 28.12 -24.50 -3.36
C HIS A 261 28.53 -25.00 -4.75
N GLY A 262 29.65 -24.48 -5.27
CA GLY A 262 30.16 -24.86 -6.59
C GLY A 262 30.51 -26.34 -6.74
N ASP A 263 30.69 -27.06 -5.63
CA ASP A 263 30.92 -28.52 -5.57
C ASP A 263 29.62 -29.35 -5.49
N GLY A 264 28.45 -28.71 -5.61
CA GLY A 264 27.14 -29.34 -5.53
C GLY A 264 26.65 -29.64 -4.10
N ARG A 265 27.47 -29.40 -3.07
CA ARG A 265 27.03 -29.52 -1.68
C ARG A 265 26.03 -28.42 -1.34
N THR A 266 25.13 -28.72 -0.44
CA THR A 266 24.18 -27.74 0.09
C THR A 266 24.44 -27.49 1.56
N SER A 267 24.38 -26.23 1.96
CA SER A 267 24.44 -25.81 3.36
C SER A 267 23.24 -24.92 3.68
N MET A 268 22.86 -24.87 4.94
CA MET A 268 21.89 -23.91 5.44
C MET A 268 22.64 -22.74 6.06
N ALA A 269 22.35 -21.53 5.61
CA ALA A 269 22.91 -20.32 6.19
C ALA A 269 21.79 -19.37 6.62
N LEU A 270 22.06 -18.60 7.67
CA LEU A 270 21.19 -17.52 8.07
C LEU A 270 21.27 -16.40 7.01
N ALA A 271 20.12 -15.97 6.49
CA ALA A 271 20.06 -14.95 5.46
C ALA A 271 18.93 -13.95 5.73
N LEU A 272 19.17 -12.69 5.36
CA LEU A 272 18.12 -11.68 5.31
C LEU A 272 17.12 -12.07 4.21
N ARG A 273 15.87 -12.28 4.61
CA ARG A 273 14.78 -12.67 3.73
C ARG A 273 13.99 -11.48 3.20
N GLY A 274 13.94 -10.40 3.98
CA GLY A 274 13.20 -9.19 3.63
C GLY A 274 12.95 -8.31 4.85
N HIS A 275 11.90 -7.48 4.78
CA HIS A 275 11.59 -6.50 5.83
C HIS A 275 10.12 -6.46 6.20
N VAL A 276 9.83 -6.10 7.44
CA VAL A 276 8.52 -5.64 7.89
C VAL A 276 8.64 -4.16 8.25
N VAL A 277 7.74 -3.34 7.73
CA VAL A 277 7.68 -1.91 8.01
C VAL A 277 6.30 -1.61 8.59
N ILE A 278 6.24 -1.02 9.77
CA ILE A 278 5.01 -0.63 10.46
C ILE A 278 5.10 0.86 10.73
N GLN A 279 4.22 1.64 10.11
CA GLN A 279 4.25 3.10 10.20
C GLN A 279 2.85 3.67 10.20
N MET A 280 2.71 4.95 10.53
CA MET A 280 1.44 5.64 10.34
C MET A 280 1.23 5.97 8.86
N LEU A 281 -0.03 5.97 8.45
CA LEU A 281 -0.42 6.78 7.30
C LEU A 281 -0.12 8.25 7.62
N PRO A 282 0.21 9.08 6.62
CA PRO A 282 0.56 10.48 6.85
C PRO A 282 -0.71 11.31 7.11
N LEU A 283 -1.39 11.02 8.23
CA LEU A 283 -2.72 11.52 8.59
C LEU A 283 -2.70 12.89 9.27
N ASN A 284 -1.52 13.29 9.73
CA ASN A 284 -1.16 14.68 10.00
C ASN A 284 -1.26 15.55 8.73
N LEU A 285 -1.15 14.97 7.51
CA LEU A 285 -1.23 15.75 6.26
C LEU A 285 -2.68 16.20 5.91
N PRO A 286 -3.72 15.33 5.95
CA PRO A 286 -5.12 15.75 5.72
C PRO A 286 -5.65 16.80 6.70
N LYS A 287 -5.16 16.79 7.95
CA LYS A 287 -5.49 17.77 8.98
C LYS A 287 -4.18 18.36 9.45
N PHE A 288 -3.65 19.31 8.70
CA PHE A 288 -2.45 20.08 9.06
C PHE A 288 -2.51 20.41 10.55
N ARG A 289 -1.67 19.72 11.33
CA ARG A 289 -1.52 19.92 12.76
C ARG A 289 -0.16 20.53 12.98
N LEU A 290 -0.13 21.57 13.80
CA LEU A 290 1.11 21.99 14.43
C LEU A 290 1.53 20.81 15.32
N ASP A 291 2.76 20.34 15.18
CA ASP A 291 3.33 19.36 16.10
C ASP A 291 3.52 19.97 17.49
N GLU A 292 4.00 19.18 18.45
CA GLU A 292 4.27 19.62 19.82
C GLU A 292 5.25 20.80 19.89
N ARG A 293 6.02 21.05 18.82
CA ARG A 293 6.95 22.19 18.68
C ARG A 293 6.29 23.40 18.02
N ASN A 294 4.97 23.37 17.84
CA ASN A 294 4.19 24.38 17.14
C ASN A 294 4.61 24.57 15.68
N VAL A 295 5.25 23.56 15.08
CA VAL A 295 5.67 23.55 13.68
C VAL A 295 4.66 22.77 12.86
N ALA A 296 4.32 23.29 11.70
CA ALA A 296 3.57 22.58 10.68
C ALA A 296 4.23 21.22 10.34
N SER A 297 3.74 20.11 10.88
CA SER A 297 4.30 18.80 10.55
C SER A 297 3.87 18.40 9.15
N THR A 298 4.75 18.65 8.19
CA THR A 298 4.67 18.13 6.81
C THR A 298 5.34 16.76 6.67
N ALA A 299 5.84 16.23 7.80
CA ALA A 299 6.52 14.94 7.89
C ALA A 299 5.61 13.84 7.36
N GLY A 300 6.12 13.08 6.41
CA GLY A 300 5.42 11.94 5.83
C GLY A 300 5.09 12.09 4.35
N TRP A 301 5.59 13.12 3.66
CA TRP A 301 5.40 13.29 2.22
C TRP A 301 6.57 12.69 1.41
N PHE A 302 6.55 12.88 0.08
CA PHE A 302 7.60 12.35 -0.80
C PHE A 302 8.99 12.95 -0.53
N CYS A 303 9.06 14.24 -0.18
CA CYS A 303 10.30 14.95 0.12
C CYS A 303 11.02 14.40 1.35
N ASP A 304 10.29 13.77 2.28
CA ASP A 304 10.85 13.17 3.49
C ASP A 304 11.23 11.70 3.28
N ASN A 305 11.21 11.23 2.03
CA ASN A 305 11.43 9.82 1.66
C ASN A 305 10.46 8.83 2.33
N TYR A 306 9.28 9.31 2.75
CA TYR A 306 8.35 8.54 3.57
C TYR A 306 7.33 7.73 2.77
N LEU A 307 6.85 8.27 1.64
CA LEU A 307 5.88 7.60 0.77
C LEU A 307 6.58 6.87 -0.38
N PRO A 308 6.13 5.64 -0.73
CA PRO A 308 4.94 4.94 -0.21
C PRO A 308 5.11 4.30 1.18
N TYR A 309 6.35 4.06 1.60
CA TYR A 309 6.73 3.61 2.95
C TYR A 309 8.16 4.05 3.26
N VAL A 310 8.53 4.09 4.55
CA VAL A 310 9.90 4.39 4.99
C VAL A 310 10.80 3.26 4.52
N ARG A 311 11.69 3.56 3.57
CA ARG A 311 12.52 2.55 2.93
C ARG A 311 13.60 2.06 3.90
N PRO A 312 13.76 0.74 4.12
CA PRO A 312 14.88 0.21 4.88
C PRO A 312 16.21 0.76 4.39
N ALA A 313 17.10 1.14 5.32
CA ALA A 313 18.37 1.77 5.00
C ALA A 313 19.23 0.92 4.03
N SER A 314 19.13 -0.40 4.13
CA SER A 314 19.79 -1.38 3.25
C SER A 314 19.42 -1.26 1.76
N LEU A 315 18.30 -0.62 1.43
CA LEU A 315 17.82 -0.45 0.06
C LEU A 315 18.11 0.94 -0.51
N GLY A 316 18.64 1.86 0.31
CA GLY A 316 18.81 3.27 -0.03
C GLY A 316 17.47 4.02 -0.11
N PRO A 317 17.50 5.36 -0.20
CA PRO A 317 16.29 6.18 -0.23
C PRO A 317 15.51 5.97 -1.53
N TRP A 318 14.21 6.24 -1.52
CA TRP A 318 13.44 6.34 -2.76
C TRP A 318 13.97 7.46 -3.67
N PRO A 319 13.99 7.26 -5.00
CA PRO A 319 14.24 8.36 -5.93
C PRO A 319 13.14 9.42 -5.80
N MET A 320 13.51 10.70 -5.85
CA MET A 320 12.54 11.79 -5.82
C MET A 320 11.57 11.67 -6.99
N PRO A 321 10.24 11.70 -6.74
CA PRO A 321 9.29 11.60 -7.82
C PRO A 321 9.31 12.88 -8.65
N THR A 322 9.25 12.72 -9.97
CA THR A 322 9.10 13.83 -10.90
C THR A 322 7.65 13.92 -11.33
N SER A 323 7.13 15.14 -11.49
CA SER A 323 5.78 15.32 -12.02
C SER A 323 5.66 14.61 -13.37
N PRO A 324 4.58 13.83 -13.62
CA PRO A 324 4.29 13.32 -14.95
C PRO A 324 3.83 14.44 -15.92
N LEU A 325 3.87 15.70 -15.48
CA LEU A 325 3.40 16.88 -16.21
C LEU A 325 4.54 17.79 -16.67
N LEU A 326 5.76 17.54 -16.20
CA LEU A 326 6.97 18.19 -16.70
C LEU A 326 7.34 17.65 -18.08
#